data_AF-A4EBN4-F1
#
_entry.id   AF-A4EBN4-F1
#
_cell.length_a   1.000
_cell.length_b   1.000
_cell.length_c   1.000
_cell.angle_alpha   90.00
_cell.angle_beta   90.00
_cell.angle_gamma   90.00
#
_symmetry.space_group_name_H-M   'P 1'
#
loop_
_entity.id
_entity.type
_entity.pdbx_description
1 polymer ?
#
loop_
_entity_poly.entity_id
_entity_poly.type
_entity_poly.pdbx_seq_one_letter_code
_entity_poly.pdbx_strand_id
1 'polypeptide(L)' 'MIGMTDKNSIRLLWRQGDSVAEVERKTGVSRDTVYKYRNMDDFSPEPPARRAQGSKLDPYRPLIES' A
#
# COMPACT_ATOMS: atom_id res chain seq x y z
N MET A 1 -11.30 -9.03 -2.46
CA MET A 1 -10.35 -7.90 -2.45
C MET A 1 -10.79 -6.94 -3.55
N ILE A 2 -11.01 -5.67 -3.24
CA ILE A 2 -11.52 -4.68 -4.21
C ILE A 2 -10.42 -4.18 -5.16
N GLY A 3 -10.82 -3.74 -6.35
CA GLY A 3 -9.89 -3.26 -7.38
C GLY A 3 -9.21 -1.94 -6.98
N MET A 4 -8.11 -1.60 -7.65
CA MET A 4 -7.39 -0.34 -7.43
C MET A 4 -8.27 0.89 -7.72
N THR A 5 -9.14 0.79 -8.74
CA THR A 5 -10.11 1.83 -9.11
C THR A 5 -11.05 2.16 -7.96
N ASP A 6 -11.55 1.15 -7.24
CA ASP A 6 -12.49 1.33 -6.14
C ASP A 6 -11.83 2.03 -4.94
N LYS A 7 -10.57 1.69 -4.63
CA LYS A 7 -9.80 2.32 -3.54
C LYS A 7 -9.58 3.81 -3.77
N ASN A 8 -9.24 4.19 -5.00
CA ASN A 8 -9.04 5.58 -5.37
C ASN A 8 -10.37 6.37 -5.36
N SER A 9 -11.46 5.77 -5.83
CA SER A 9 -12.80 6.35 -5.78
C SER A 9 -13.24 6.66 -4.34
N ILE A 10 -12.98 5.76 -3.39
CA ILE A 10 -13.26 5.99 -1.95
C ILE A 10 -12.56 7.26 -1.45
N ARG A 11 -11.27 7.43 -1.74
CA ARG A 11 -10.51 8.61 -1.28
C ARG A 11 -10.97 9.88 -1.96
N LEU A 12 -11.26 9.83 -3.25
CA LEU A 12 -11.74 10.99 -4.00
C LEU A 12 -13.05 11.52 -3.41
N LEU A 13 -14.03 10.64 -3.21
CA LEU A 13 -15.34 10.99 -2.66
C LEU A 13 -15.24 11.49 -1.21
N TRP A 14 -14.41 10.83 -0.38
CA TRP A 14 -14.18 11.29 0.99
C TRP A 14 -13.52 12.69 1.04
N ARG A 15 -12.54 12.97 0.17
CA ARG A 15 -11.89 14.29 0.06
C ARG A 15 -12.83 15.37 -0.48
N GLN A 16 -13.83 14.99 -1.28
CA GLN A 16 -14.90 15.88 -1.74
C GLN A 16 -15.91 16.20 -0.64
N GLY A 17 -15.83 15.53 0.52
CA GLY A 17 -16.69 15.77 1.68
C GLY A 17 -17.85 14.80 1.83
N ASP A 18 -17.92 13.75 1.01
CA ASP A 18 -18.96 12.73 1.16
C ASP A 18 -18.81 11.97 2.49
N SER A 19 -19.95 11.70 3.14
CA SER A 19 -20.00 10.83 4.31
C SER A 19 -19.71 9.37 3.94
N VAL A 20 -19.27 8.58 4.92
CA VAL A 20 -18.97 7.14 4.71
C VAL A 20 -20.17 6.38 4.11
N ALA A 21 -21.39 6.72 4.52
CA ALA A 21 -22.60 6.10 4.00
C ALA A 21 -22.86 6.49 2.53
N GLU A 22 -22.52 7.71 2.12
CA GLU A 22 -22.63 8.14 0.73
C GLU A 22 -21.57 7.48 -0.14
N VAL A 23 -20.33 7.39 0.35
CA VAL A 23 -19.26 6.69 -0.35
C VAL A 23 -19.66 5.23 -0.58
N GLU A 24 -20.15 4.52 0.44
CA GLU A 24 -20.67 3.15 0.30
C GLU A 24 -21.74 3.04 -0.78
N ARG A 25 -22.75 3.93 -0.77
CA ARG A 25 -23.82 3.92 -1.79
C ARG A 25 -23.31 4.19 -3.20
N LYS A 26 -22.35 5.11 -3.35
CA LYS A 26 -21.79 5.50 -4.65
C LYS A 26 -20.83 4.45 -5.22
N THR A 27 -20.07 3.79 -4.38
CA THR A 27 -19.03 2.83 -4.79
C THR A 27 -19.45 1.37 -4.67
N GLY A 28 -20.55 1.07 -3.96
CA GLY A 28 -21.05 -0.29 -3.75
C GLY A 28 -20.20 -1.14 -2.79
N VAL A 29 -19.21 -0.54 -2.11
CA VAL A 29 -18.35 -1.22 -1.13
C VAL A 29 -18.84 -0.99 0.30
N SER A 30 -18.65 -2.00 1.14
CA SER A 30 -19.06 -1.97 2.55
C SER A 30 -18.42 -0.81 3.32
N ARG A 31 -19.12 -0.31 4.34
CA ARG A 31 -18.58 0.72 5.26
C ARG A 31 -17.20 0.37 5.82
N ASP A 32 -16.96 -0.87 6.21
CA ASP A 32 -15.65 -1.32 6.71
C ASP A 32 -14.54 -1.12 5.69
N THR A 33 -14.84 -1.37 4.41
CA THR A 33 -13.92 -1.15 3.30
C THR A 33 -13.64 0.34 3.13
N VAL A 34 -14.68 1.18 3.21
CA VAL A 34 -14.53 2.65 3.16
C VAL A 34 -13.66 3.15 4.32
N TYR A 35 -13.90 2.68 5.56
CA TYR A 35 -13.08 3.03 6.73
C TYR A 35 -11.62 2.63 6.56
N LYS A 36 -11.37 1.42 6.05
CA LYS A 36 -10.03 0.90 5.81
C LYS A 36 -9.24 1.78 4.83
N TYR A 37 -9.84 2.11 3.69
CA TYR A 37 -9.11 2.75 2.60
C TYR A 37 -9.17 4.27 2.60
N ARG A 38 -10.11 4.92 3.31
CA ARG A 38 -10.14 6.40 3.40
C ARG A 38 -8.90 6.97 4.11
N ASN A 39 -8.40 6.26 5.12
CA ASN A 39 -7.27 6.67 5.96
C ASN A 39 -5.92 6.14 5.45
N MET A 40 -5.93 5.29 4.42
CA MET A 40 -4.72 4.66 3.91
C MET A 40 -4.07 5.61 2.90
N ASP A 41 -2.86 6.07 3.23
CA ASP A 41 -2.19 7.12 2.46
C ASP A 41 -1.51 6.64 1.20
N ASP A 42 -1.04 5.39 1.18
CA ASP A 42 -0.37 4.78 0.05
C ASP A 42 -1.08 3.49 -0.39
N PHE A 43 -1.33 3.40 -1.70
CA PHE A 43 -1.88 2.21 -2.36
C PHE A 43 -0.90 1.60 -3.35
N SER A 44 0.30 2.18 -3.47
CA SER A 44 1.35 1.65 -4.31
C SER A 44 1.77 0.28 -3.80
N PRO A 45 2.08 -0.67 -4.70
CA PRO A 45 2.71 -1.91 -4.27
C PRO A 45 4.04 -1.58 -3.59
N GLU A 46 4.28 -2.15 -2.42
CA GLU A 46 5.60 -2.08 -1.79
C GLU A 46 6.62 -2.75 -2.70
N PRO A 47 7.78 -2.11 -2.97
CA PRO A 47 8.84 -2.75 -3.73
C PRO A 47 9.26 -4.03 -3.00
N PRO A 48 9.59 -5.11 -3.74
CA PRO A 48 9.99 -6.36 -3.12
C PRO A 48 11.18 -6.12 -2.20
N ALA A 49 11.10 -6.65 -0.97
CA ALA A 49 12.19 -6.55 -0.02
C ALA A 49 13.49 -7.04 -0.65
N ARG A 50 14.57 -6.25 -0.54
CA ARG A 50 15.89 -6.68 -1.00
C ARG A 50 16.25 -7.96 -0.29
N ARG A 51 16.48 -9.04 -1.05
CA ARG A 51 17.06 -10.26 -0.49
C ARG A 51 18.42 -9.90 0.11
N ALA A 52 18.68 -10.39 1.33
CA ALA A 52 20.02 -10.31 1.88
C ALA A 52 20.97 -11.02 0.90
N GLN A 53 21.88 -10.25 0.32
CA GLN A 53 22.94 -10.75 -0.55
C GLN A 53 24.23 -10.65 0.25
N GLY A 54 25.07 -11.68 0.15
CA GLY A 54 26.45 -11.58 0.62
C GLY A 54 27.14 -10.41 -0.07
N SER A 55 28.03 -9.75 0.65
CA SER A 55 28.94 -8.77 0.05
C SER A 55 29.75 -9.47 -1.04
N LYS A 56 30.01 -8.78 -2.15
CA LYS A 56 30.95 -9.27 -3.17
C LYS A 56 32.34 -9.56 -2.59
N LEU A 57 32.65 -8.93 -1.45
CA LEU A 57 33.91 -9.08 -0.73
C LEU A 57 33.90 -10.21 0.31
N ASP A 58 32.73 -10.81 0.59
CA ASP A 58 32.64 -11.92 1.56
C ASP A 58 33.58 -13.10 1.23
N PRO A 59 33.79 -13.50 -0.05
CA PRO A 59 34.77 -14.53 -0.38
C PRO A 59 36.23 -14.14 -0.08
N TYR A 60 36.53 -12.84 0.02
CA TYR A 60 37.88 -12.32 0.20
C TYR A 60 38.13 -11.80 1.62
N ARG A 61 37.15 -11.88 2.53
CA ARG A 61 37.28 -11.41 3.91
C ARG A 61 38.54 -11.94 4.62
N PRO A 62 38.91 -13.23 4.49
CA PRO A 62 40.12 -13.76 5.09
C PRO A 62 41.43 -13.10 4.62
N LEU A 63 41.44 -12.50 3.42
CA LEU A 63 42.59 -11.80 2.86
C LEU A 63 42.63 -10.32 3.23
N ILE A 64 41.47 -9.72 3.55
CA ILE A 64 41.36 -8.28 3.87
C ILE A 64 41.57 -8.04 5.37
N GLU A 65 41.17 -8.98 6.21
CA GLU A 65 41.25 -8.87 7.68
C GLU A 65 42.54 -9.46 8.29
N SER A 66 43.50 -9.86 7.44
CA SER A 66 44.82 -10.40 7.83
C SER A 66 45.86 -9.33 8.16
#